data_AF-A0AAW5FK64-F1
#
_entry.id   AF-A0AAW5FK64-F1
#
_cell.length_a   1.000
_cell.length_b   1.000
_cell.length_c   1.000
_cell.angle_alpha   90.00
_cell.angle_beta   90.00
_cell.angle_gamma   90.00
#
_symmetry.space_group_name_H-M   'P 1'
#
loop_
_entity.id
_entity.type
_entity.pdbx_description
1 polymer ?
#
loop_
_entity_poly.entity_id
_entity_poly.type
_entity_poly.pdbx_seq_one_letter_code
_entity_poly.pdbx_strand_id
1 'polypeptide(L)'
;ANLAGKVTVDPLARISATTTYTIMIAGTVNGTFDTAGVLAGNSFARNARVSYVGNEVLLTVDPGLLSPNLPANANINQKNVAAGIDNALLAGANMPAGFNALFALTGSGLATALTQVSGETATGSQQSTFNAMNQFMGVMTDPFVAGRGDGATAGGNATGYADEQALAYAARKRSPNDALAAIYTKAPAAVPFQQRWSVWAAGFGGSQKTDGNSIAGSNNTSSSLYGTAVGADYRISRDTLVGFALAGGGTNFSVVNGGGGRSDLFQ
;
A
#
# COMPACT_ATOMS: atom_id res chain seq x y z
N ALA A 1 -61.08 2.73 -21.67
CA ALA A 1 -59.72 2.78 -22.25
C ALA A 1 -59.36 1.38 -22.73
N ASN A 2 -58.94 1.24 -23.99
CA ASN A 2 -58.37 -0.01 -24.50
C ASN A 2 -56.84 0.07 -24.31
N LEU A 3 -56.27 -0.85 -23.54
CA LEU A 3 -54.85 -0.87 -23.21
C LEU A 3 -54.13 -1.94 -24.01
N ALA A 4 -52.97 -1.57 -24.55
CA ALA A 4 -52.04 -2.44 -25.26
C ALA A 4 -50.64 -1.78 -25.27
N GLY A 5 -49.60 -2.54 -25.60
CA GLY A 5 -48.25 -2.01 -25.78
C GLY A 5 -47.48 -1.86 -24.46
N LYS A 6 -46.40 -1.08 -24.51
CA LYS A 6 -45.44 -0.91 -23.40
C LYS A 6 -45.64 0.40 -22.65
N VAL A 7 -45.66 0.33 -21.32
CA VAL A 7 -45.48 1.51 -20.45
C VAL A 7 -43.99 1.74 -20.22
N THR A 8 -43.53 2.96 -20.46
CA THR A 8 -42.16 3.38 -20.13
C THR A 8 -42.20 4.56 -19.17
N VAL A 9 -41.44 4.49 -18.07
CA VAL A 9 -41.32 5.56 -17.08
C VAL A 9 -39.94 6.19 -17.13
N ASP A 10 -39.87 7.52 -17.08
CA ASP A 10 -38.63 8.29 -16.97
C ASP A 10 -38.64 9.12 -15.69
N PRO A 11 -38.17 8.54 -14.55
CA PRO A 11 -38.08 9.28 -13.31
C PRO A 11 -37.12 10.48 -13.44
N LEU A 12 -37.58 11.67 -13.07
CA LEU A 12 -36.76 12.89 -13.06
C LEU A 12 -35.83 12.98 -11.83
N ALA A 13 -36.14 12.20 -10.80
CA ALA A 13 -35.37 12.10 -9.56
C ALA A 13 -35.36 10.65 -9.08
N ARG A 14 -34.40 10.32 -8.21
CA ARG A 14 -34.28 8.99 -7.65
C ARG A 14 -35.43 8.65 -6.72
N ILE A 15 -35.97 7.45 -6.91
CA ILE A 15 -37.01 6.89 -6.05
C ILE A 15 -36.34 6.28 -4.82
N SER A 16 -36.71 6.74 -3.63
CA SER A 16 -36.08 6.30 -2.36
C SER A 16 -36.75 5.07 -1.74
N ALA A 17 -37.94 4.67 -2.18
CA ALA A 17 -38.62 3.47 -1.72
C ALA A 17 -39.54 2.93 -2.82
N THR A 18 -39.90 1.65 -2.78
CA THR A 18 -40.89 1.10 -3.71
C THR A 18 -42.16 1.94 -3.67
N THR A 19 -42.49 2.55 -4.80
CA THR A 19 -43.56 3.55 -4.90
C THR A 19 -44.54 3.14 -5.99
N THR A 20 -45.83 3.28 -5.69
CA THR A 20 -46.92 3.00 -6.62
C THR A 20 -47.61 4.30 -7.00
N TYR A 21 -47.77 4.53 -8.30
CA TYR A 21 -48.43 5.69 -8.88
C TYR A 21 -49.68 5.26 -9.62
N THR A 22 -50.79 5.98 -9.44
CA THR A 22 -51.94 5.85 -10.34
C THR A 22 -51.63 6.60 -11.63
N ILE A 23 -51.46 5.86 -12.73
CA ILE A 23 -51.10 6.44 -14.03
C ILE A 23 -52.31 6.64 -14.95
N MET A 24 -53.43 6.00 -14.63
CA MET A 24 -54.69 6.17 -15.36
C MET A 24 -55.88 5.82 -14.48
N ILE A 25 -56.96 6.58 -14.64
CA ILE A 25 -58.30 6.27 -14.12
C ILE A 25 -59.25 6.37 -15.32
N ALA A 26 -60.08 5.34 -15.56
CA ALA A 26 -61.01 5.32 -16.69
C ALA A 26 -62.39 4.78 -16.27
N GLY A 27 -63.47 5.17 -16.97
CA GLY A 27 -64.81 4.62 -16.67
C GLY A 27 -64.92 3.11 -16.90
N THR A 28 -64.11 2.55 -17.79
CA THR A 28 -63.94 1.11 -17.99
C THR A 28 -62.53 0.88 -18.54
N VAL A 29 -61.81 -0.09 -18.00
CA VAL A 29 -60.51 -0.55 -18.52
C VAL A 29 -60.73 -1.86 -19.28
N ASN A 30 -60.26 -1.92 -20.52
CA ASN A 30 -60.33 -3.10 -21.36
C ASN A 30 -58.92 -3.45 -21.87
N GLY A 31 -58.48 -4.69 -21.68
CA GLY A 31 -57.11 -5.11 -21.96
C GLY A 31 -56.08 -4.69 -20.90
N THR A 32 -54.82 -5.02 -21.15
CA THR A 32 -53.66 -4.74 -20.29
C THR A 32 -52.47 -4.29 -21.13
N PHE A 33 -51.60 -3.47 -20.57
CA PHE A 33 -50.25 -3.27 -21.12
C PHE A 33 -49.48 -4.58 -21.17
N ASP A 34 -48.74 -4.80 -22.26
CA ASP A 34 -47.96 -6.02 -22.50
C ASP A 34 -46.71 -6.05 -21.62
N THR A 35 -46.05 -4.89 -21.43
CA THR A 35 -44.84 -4.75 -20.62
C THR A 35 -44.76 -3.39 -19.94
N ALA A 36 -43.97 -3.31 -18.88
CA ALA A 36 -43.59 -2.08 -18.22
C ALA A 36 -42.07 -2.02 -18.09
N GLY A 37 -41.49 -0.82 -18.21
CA GLY A 37 -40.05 -0.63 -18.12
C GLY A 37 -39.67 0.78 -17.73
N VAL A 38 -38.44 0.94 -17.26
CA VAL A 38 -37.82 2.25 -17.05
C VAL A 38 -37.14 2.67 -18.36
N LEU A 39 -37.07 3.99 -18.62
CA LEU A 39 -36.35 4.53 -19.77
C LEU A 39 -34.90 4.05 -19.77
N ALA A 40 -34.39 3.67 -20.94
CA ALA A 40 -33.03 3.19 -21.08
C ALA A 40 -32.02 4.25 -20.60
N GLY A 41 -31.04 3.85 -19.79
CA GLY A 41 -30.04 4.74 -19.21
C GLY A 41 -30.49 5.47 -17.93
N ASN A 42 -31.78 5.41 -17.58
CA ASN A 42 -32.24 5.95 -16.31
C ASN A 42 -31.96 4.95 -15.18
N SER A 43 -31.22 5.39 -14.17
CA SER A 43 -30.81 4.58 -13.01
C SER A 43 -31.50 5.00 -11.70
N PHE A 44 -32.54 5.83 -11.80
CA PHE A 44 -33.28 6.38 -10.66
C PHE A 44 -34.38 5.45 -10.16
N ALA A 45 -34.83 4.53 -11.01
CA ALA A 45 -35.76 3.47 -10.66
C ALA A 45 -35.42 2.18 -11.39
N ARG A 46 -36.02 1.08 -10.95
CA ARG A 46 -35.96 -0.24 -11.59
C ARG A 46 -37.28 -0.99 -11.43
N ASN A 47 -37.38 -2.16 -12.05
CA ASN A 47 -38.48 -3.11 -11.88
C ASN A 47 -39.88 -2.46 -12.03
N ALA A 48 -40.04 -1.63 -13.06
CA ALA A 48 -41.33 -1.05 -13.39
C ALA A 48 -42.33 -2.17 -13.71
N ARG A 49 -43.46 -2.17 -13.02
CA ARG A 49 -44.54 -3.16 -13.16
C ARG A 49 -45.89 -2.49 -13.04
N VAL A 50 -46.87 -2.97 -13.80
CA VAL A 50 -48.22 -2.42 -13.80
C VAL A 50 -49.18 -3.41 -13.14
N SER A 51 -50.11 -2.89 -12.34
CA SER A 51 -51.24 -3.63 -11.78
C SER A 51 -52.54 -2.87 -12.01
N TYR A 52 -53.67 -3.56 -11.84
CA TYR A 52 -55.00 -3.05 -12.14
C TYR A 52 -55.91 -3.25 -10.94
N VAL A 53 -56.57 -2.19 -10.50
CA VAL A 53 -57.52 -2.24 -9.37
C VAL A 53 -58.79 -1.53 -9.79
N GLY A 54 -59.85 -2.31 -10.05
CA GLY A 54 -61.09 -1.80 -10.60
C GLY A 54 -60.86 -1.07 -11.92
N ASN A 55 -61.03 0.25 -11.89
CA ASN A 55 -60.94 1.16 -13.02
C ASN A 55 -59.63 1.96 -13.07
N GLU A 56 -58.68 1.61 -12.21
CA GLU A 56 -57.38 2.27 -12.09
C GLU A 56 -56.25 1.39 -12.64
N VAL A 57 -55.27 2.04 -13.26
CA VAL A 57 -54.01 1.45 -13.66
C VAL A 57 -52.91 2.02 -12.77
N LEU A 58 -52.22 1.11 -12.09
CA LEU A 58 -51.18 1.43 -11.12
C LEU A 58 -49.82 1.04 -11.67
N LEU A 59 -48.83 1.93 -11.59
CA LEU A 59 -47.43 1.66 -11.91
C LEU A 59 -46.63 1.61 -10.62
N THR A 60 -46.04 0.47 -10.32
CA THR A 60 -45.08 0.33 -9.21
C THR A 60 -43.66 0.28 -9.74
N VAL A 61 -42.77 1.03 -9.10
CA VAL A 61 -41.33 1.06 -9.38
C VAL A 61 -40.54 0.87 -8.10
N ASP A 62 -39.38 0.23 -8.21
CA ASP A 62 -38.45 0.07 -7.09
C ASP A 62 -37.29 1.08 -7.22
N PRO A 63 -36.59 1.42 -6.12
CA PRO A 63 -35.40 2.26 -6.15
C PRO A 63 -34.32 1.72 -7.09
N GLY A 64 -33.76 2.58 -7.94
CA GLY A 64 -32.56 2.24 -8.69
C GLY A 64 -31.38 2.14 -7.72
N LEU A 65 -30.82 0.95 -7.53
CA LEU A 65 -29.76 0.64 -6.54
C LEU A 65 -28.67 -0.23 -7.19
N LEU A 66 -27.47 -0.22 -6.63
CA LEU A 66 -26.33 -1.03 -7.10
C LEU A 66 -26.43 -2.48 -6.65
N SER A 67 -26.85 -2.72 -5.41
CA SER A 67 -26.86 -4.07 -4.81
C SER A 67 -27.61 -5.11 -5.65
N PRO A 68 -28.81 -4.82 -6.21
CA PRO A 68 -29.51 -5.80 -7.02
C PRO A 68 -29.05 -5.83 -8.49
N ASN A 69 -27.98 -5.10 -8.86
CA ASN A 69 -27.27 -5.22 -10.13
C ASN A 69 -25.93 -5.98 -9.99
N LEU A 70 -25.57 -6.37 -8.76
CA LEU A 70 -24.37 -7.16 -8.52
C LEU A 70 -24.50 -8.55 -9.15
N PRO A 71 -23.39 -9.09 -9.69
CA PRO A 71 -23.38 -10.48 -10.14
C PRO A 71 -23.55 -11.43 -8.93
N ALA A 72 -24.13 -12.61 -9.16
CA ALA A 72 -24.42 -13.57 -8.08
C ALA A 72 -23.17 -13.98 -7.27
N ASN A 73 -22.00 -13.98 -7.91
CA ASN A 73 -20.70 -14.30 -7.31
C ASN A 73 -19.95 -13.07 -6.74
N ALA A 74 -20.61 -11.93 -6.54
CA ALA A 74 -19.99 -10.77 -5.90
C ALA A 74 -19.45 -11.13 -4.50
N ASN A 75 -18.22 -10.68 -4.21
CA ASN A 75 -17.56 -10.93 -2.93
C ASN A 75 -18.12 -10.02 -1.81
N ILE A 76 -17.68 -10.26 -0.57
CA ILE A 76 -18.19 -9.53 0.61
C ILE A 76 -17.91 -8.03 0.51
N ASN A 77 -16.69 -7.63 0.14
CA ASN A 77 -16.33 -6.22 0.00
C ASN A 77 -17.18 -5.51 -1.05
N GLN A 78 -17.40 -6.11 -2.23
CA GLN A 78 -18.25 -5.56 -3.28
C GLN A 78 -19.69 -5.35 -2.81
N LYS A 79 -20.25 -6.33 -2.08
CA LYS A 79 -21.58 -6.23 -1.47
C LYS A 79 -21.63 -5.10 -0.44
N ASN A 80 -20.62 -4.99 0.41
CA ASN A 80 -20.55 -3.96 1.45
C ASN A 80 -20.42 -2.54 0.85
N VAL A 81 -19.59 -2.35 -0.18
CA VAL A 81 -19.43 -1.06 -0.86
C VAL A 81 -20.73 -0.67 -1.58
N ALA A 82 -21.35 -1.60 -2.32
CA ALA A 82 -22.65 -1.35 -2.95
C ALA A 82 -23.74 -1.00 -1.94
N ALA A 83 -23.83 -1.75 -0.84
CA ALA A 83 -24.79 -1.50 0.23
C ALA A 83 -24.54 -0.13 0.91
N GLY A 84 -23.28 0.27 1.10
CA GLY A 84 -22.94 1.59 1.63
C GLY A 84 -23.41 2.72 0.73
N ILE A 85 -23.19 2.60 -0.59
CA ILE A 85 -23.66 3.57 -1.59
C ILE A 85 -25.20 3.61 -1.61
N ASP A 86 -25.84 2.45 -1.62
CA ASP A 86 -27.29 2.33 -1.63
C ASP A 86 -27.90 2.97 -0.37
N ASN A 87 -27.33 2.73 0.82
CA ASN A 87 -27.80 3.32 2.07
C ASN A 87 -27.69 4.85 2.07
N ALA A 88 -26.58 5.41 1.57
CA ALA A 88 -26.42 6.86 1.45
C ALA A 88 -27.49 7.47 0.53
N LEU A 89 -27.81 6.76 -0.55
CA LEU A 89 -28.77 7.18 -1.54
C LEU A 89 -30.22 7.13 -1.02
N LEU A 90 -30.55 6.07 -0.28
CA LEU A 90 -31.83 5.95 0.43
C LEU A 90 -31.97 7.01 1.52
N ALA A 91 -30.87 7.45 2.14
CA ALA A 91 -30.83 8.55 3.10
C ALA A 91 -30.95 9.94 2.43
N GLY A 92 -31.06 10.02 1.10
CA GLY A 92 -31.24 11.28 0.37
C GLY A 92 -29.94 12.02 0.02
N ALA A 93 -28.78 11.35 0.08
CA ALA A 93 -27.53 11.95 -0.34
C ALA A 93 -27.55 12.30 -1.83
N ASN A 94 -27.14 13.54 -2.16
CA ASN A 94 -26.87 13.94 -3.54
C ASN A 94 -25.54 13.34 -3.98
N MET A 95 -25.60 12.38 -4.88
CA MET A 95 -24.43 11.63 -5.28
C MET A 95 -23.52 12.47 -6.20
N PRO A 96 -22.19 12.51 -5.96
CA PRO A 96 -21.26 13.18 -6.86
C PRO A 96 -21.33 12.56 -8.27
N ALA A 97 -21.19 13.38 -9.31
CA ALA A 97 -21.33 12.95 -10.70
C ALA A 97 -20.44 11.75 -11.08
N GLY A 98 -19.26 11.60 -10.45
CA GLY A 98 -18.36 10.46 -10.66
C GLY A 98 -18.97 9.09 -10.31
N PHE A 99 -19.88 9.02 -9.35
CA PHE A 99 -20.55 7.76 -8.97
C PHE A 99 -21.68 7.36 -9.93
N ASN A 100 -22.19 8.29 -10.75
CA ASN A 100 -23.23 7.96 -11.74
C ASN A 100 -22.73 6.93 -12.76
N ALA A 101 -21.42 6.92 -13.05
CA ALA A 101 -20.81 5.93 -13.92
C ALA A 101 -20.98 4.49 -13.41
N LEU A 102 -21.02 4.27 -12.09
CA LEU A 102 -21.22 2.93 -11.52
C LEU A 102 -22.58 2.35 -11.89
N PHE A 103 -23.61 3.19 -12.00
CA PHE A 103 -24.96 2.77 -12.34
C PHE A 103 -25.14 2.44 -13.83
N ALA A 104 -24.18 2.82 -14.67
CA ALA A 104 -24.12 2.40 -16.07
C ALA A 104 -23.43 1.04 -16.26
N LEU A 105 -22.77 0.52 -15.21
CA LEU A 105 -22.06 -0.75 -15.24
C LEU A 105 -22.95 -1.90 -14.73
N THR A 106 -22.70 -3.10 -15.25
CA THR A 106 -23.36 -4.33 -14.81
C THR A 106 -22.35 -5.49 -14.73
N GLY A 107 -22.74 -6.57 -14.06
CA GLY A 107 -21.96 -7.81 -14.03
C GLY A 107 -20.54 -7.63 -13.51
N SER A 108 -19.56 -8.18 -14.23
CA SER A 108 -18.14 -8.10 -13.86
C SER A 108 -17.58 -6.68 -13.91
N GLY A 109 -18.06 -5.83 -14.82
CA GLY A 109 -17.63 -4.43 -14.91
C GLY A 109 -17.95 -3.64 -13.65
N LEU A 110 -19.18 -3.82 -13.12
CA LEU A 110 -19.59 -3.22 -11.85
C LEU A 110 -18.76 -3.77 -10.69
N ALA A 111 -18.54 -5.09 -10.64
CA ALA A 111 -17.76 -5.73 -9.58
C ALA A 111 -16.32 -5.18 -9.52
N THR A 112 -15.64 -5.04 -10.65
CA THR A 112 -14.29 -4.45 -10.72
C THR A 112 -14.28 -2.99 -10.29
N ALA A 113 -15.28 -2.20 -10.71
CA ALA A 113 -15.39 -0.80 -10.31
C ALA A 113 -15.60 -0.65 -8.80
N LEU A 114 -16.40 -1.52 -8.17
CA LEU A 114 -16.59 -1.53 -6.73
C LEU A 114 -15.34 -1.96 -5.96
N THR A 115 -14.54 -2.89 -6.50
CA THR A 115 -13.22 -3.22 -5.96
C THR A 115 -12.29 -2.01 -5.93
N GLN A 116 -12.31 -1.18 -6.98
CA GLN A 116 -11.55 0.07 -7.04
C GLN A 116 -12.04 1.09 -6.00
N VAL A 117 -13.36 1.28 -5.89
CA VAL A 117 -13.98 2.18 -4.90
C VAL A 117 -13.72 1.74 -3.46
N SER A 118 -13.46 0.45 -3.21
CA SER A 118 -13.08 -0.05 -1.89
C SER A 118 -11.78 0.57 -1.34
N GLY A 119 -10.93 1.16 -2.19
CA GLY A 119 -9.75 1.91 -1.76
C GLY A 119 -8.55 1.07 -1.30
N GLU A 120 -8.55 -0.24 -1.56
CA GLU A 120 -7.48 -1.16 -1.14
C GLU A 120 -6.08 -0.74 -1.64
N THR A 121 -6.00 -0.10 -2.81
CA THR A 121 -4.71 0.32 -3.38
C THR A 121 -4.07 1.47 -2.62
N ALA A 122 -4.86 2.33 -1.97
CA ALA A 122 -4.34 3.48 -1.22
C ALA A 122 -3.49 3.04 0.00
N THR A 123 -3.79 1.88 0.59
CA THR A 123 -3.06 1.37 1.77
C THR A 123 -1.74 0.69 1.41
N GLY A 124 -1.53 0.29 0.15
CA GLY A 124 -0.31 -0.40 -0.32
C GLY A 124 0.96 0.44 -0.25
N SER A 125 0.84 1.77 -0.41
CA SER A 125 1.99 2.70 -0.34
C SER A 125 2.62 2.75 1.05
N GLN A 126 1.80 2.75 2.12
CA GLN A 126 2.26 2.88 3.50
C GLN A 126 3.09 1.67 3.95
N GLN A 127 2.66 0.46 3.61
CA GLN A 127 3.37 -0.77 3.98
C GLN A 127 4.78 -0.83 3.37
N SER A 128 4.93 -0.37 2.12
CA SER A 128 6.23 -0.40 1.45
C SER A 128 7.26 0.53 2.11
N THR A 129 6.83 1.70 2.58
CA THR A 129 7.70 2.64 3.30
C THR A 129 8.14 2.09 4.67
N PHE A 130 7.23 1.45 5.43
CA PHE A 130 7.62 0.80 6.70
C PHE A 130 8.66 -0.29 6.50
N ASN A 131 8.56 -1.08 5.43
CA ASN A 131 9.56 -2.08 5.08
C ASN A 131 10.92 -1.45 4.76
N ALA A 132 10.96 -0.32 4.06
CA ALA A 132 12.21 0.39 3.75
C ALA A 132 12.89 0.91 5.02
N MET A 133 12.12 1.47 5.97
CA MET A 133 12.63 1.88 7.29
C MET A 133 13.24 0.71 8.06
N ASN A 134 12.57 -0.45 8.08
CA ASN A 134 13.09 -1.65 8.74
C ASN A 134 14.42 -2.14 8.14
N GLN A 135 14.54 -2.11 6.81
CA GLN A 135 15.79 -2.51 6.13
C GLN A 135 16.95 -1.56 6.46
N PHE A 136 16.69 -0.24 6.44
CA PHE A 136 17.71 0.75 6.84
C PHE A 136 18.11 0.62 8.31
N MET A 137 17.14 0.43 9.22
CA MET A 137 17.45 0.17 10.63
C MET A 137 18.26 -1.11 10.81
N GLY A 138 18.00 -2.14 10.01
CA GLY A 138 18.83 -3.35 9.92
C GLY A 138 20.28 -3.01 9.59
N VAL A 139 20.52 -2.23 8.53
CA VAL A 139 21.86 -1.73 8.15
C VAL A 139 22.49 -0.91 9.28
N MET A 140 21.73 -0.04 9.94
CA MET A 140 22.22 0.78 11.05
C MET A 140 22.67 -0.04 12.26
N THR A 141 22.08 -1.21 12.47
CA THR A 141 22.45 -2.14 13.54
C THR A 141 23.41 -3.25 13.12
N ASP A 142 23.80 -3.32 11.84
CA ASP A 142 24.66 -4.38 11.32
C ASP A 142 26.08 -4.25 11.91
N PRO A 143 26.55 -5.23 12.70
CA PRO A 143 27.90 -5.21 13.27
C PRO A 143 28.99 -5.57 12.24
N PHE A 144 28.63 -6.17 11.10
CA PHE A 144 29.58 -6.59 10.07
C PHE A 144 29.87 -5.49 9.04
N VAL A 145 29.06 -4.42 9.02
CA VAL A 145 29.37 -3.22 8.23
C VAL A 145 30.61 -2.53 8.78
N ALA A 146 31.67 -2.51 7.97
CA ALA A 146 32.86 -1.65 8.09
C ALA A 146 33.54 -1.61 9.48
N GLY A 147 33.80 -2.77 10.09
CA GLY A 147 34.69 -2.86 11.26
C GLY A 147 34.06 -2.43 12.58
N ARG A 148 32.72 -2.47 12.68
CA ARG A 148 32.00 -2.31 13.96
C ARG A 148 32.12 -3.53 14.87
N GLY A 149 32.18 -4.74 14.30
CA GLY A 149 32.18 -6.01 15.01
C GLY A 149 33.54 -6.54 15.47
N ASP A 150 34.66 -6.01 14.96
CA ASP A 150 35.98 -6.40 15.44
C ASP A 150 37.03 -5.30 15.20
N GLY A 151 37.99 -5.23 16.12
CA GLY A 151 38.95 -4.14 16.25
C GLY A 151 39.68 -3.82 14.95
N ALA A 152 39.54 -2.57 14.50
CA ALA A 152 40.37 -1.89 13.50
C ALA A 152 41.13 -2.85 12.59
N THR A 153 40.44 -3.50 11.65
CA THR A 153 41.14 -4.02 10.47
C THR A 153 41.71 -2.80 9.76
N ALA A 154 43.02 -2.66 9.89
CA ALA A 154 43.82 -1.59 9.32
C ALA A 154 43.76 -1.68 7.78
N GLY A 155 42.66 -1.24 7.20
CA GLY A 155 42.61 -0.86 5.79
C GLY A 155 43.31 0.48 5.63
N GLY A 156 44.63 0.45 5.34
CA GLY A 156 45.29 1.61 4.74
C GLY A 156 46.58 2.14 5.36
N ASN A 157 47.17 1.50 6.38
CA ASN A 157 48.51 1.90 6.83
C ASN A 157 49.56 0.94 6.27
N ALA A 158 50.49 1.47 5.48
CA ALA A 158 51.69 0.76 5.06
C ALA A 158 52.36 0.16 6.30
N THR A 159 52.51 -1.16 6.32
CA THR A 159 53.31 -1.85 7.33
C THR A 159 54.74 -1.32 7.22
N GLY A 160 55.17 -0.51 8.18
CA GLY A 160 56.55 -0.05 8.26
C GLY A 160 57.50 -1.25 8.25
N TYR A 161 58.55 -1.15 7.44
CA TYR A 161 59.63 -2.14 7.39
C TYR A 161 60.11 -2.44 8.82
N ALA A 162 60.10 -3.71 9.21
CA ALA A 162 60.72 -4.15 10.44
C ALA A 162 62.24 -4.05 10.28
N ASP A 163 62.90 -3.24 11.11
CA ASP A 163 64.36 -3.16 11.15
C ASP A 163 64.95 -4.56 11.45
N GLU A 164 65.76 -5.07 10.52
CA GLU A 164 66.44 -6.38 10.59
C GLU A 164 67.42 -6.50 11.77
N GLN A 165 67.64 -5.41 12.53
CA GLN A 165 68.50 -5.37 13.71
C GLN A 165 67.86 -5.99 14.97
N ALA A 166 66.54 -6.20 14.99
CA ALA A 166 65.84 -6.81 16.13
C ALA A 166 66.20 -8.30 16.34
N LEU A 167 66.57 -9.02 15.27
CA LEU A 167 66.97 -10.43 15.35
C LEU A 167 68.41 -10.61 15.86
N ALA A 168 69.27 -9.59 15.78
CA ALA A 168 70.65 -9.67 16.25
C ALA A 168 70.78 -9.53 17.79
N TYR A 169 69.78 -8.95 18.46
CA TYR A 169 69.75 -8.81 19.93
C TYR A 169 69.30 -10.08 20.66
N ALA A 170 68.66 -11.03 19.97
CA ALA A 170 68.23 -12.30 20.56
C ALA A 170 69.39 -13.30 20.78
N ALA A 171 70.57 -13.05 20.20
CA ALA A 171 71.71 -13.97 20.23
C ALA A 171 72.73 -13.72 21.37
N ARG A 172 72.56 -12.70 22.22
CA ARG A 172 73.47 -12.46 23.36
C ARG A 172 72.79 -12.76 24.69
N LYS A 173 73.45 -13.61 25.50
CA LYS A 173 73.07 -13.89 26.90
C LYS A 173 72.91 -12.55 27.65
N ARG A 174 71.70 -12.29 28.16
CA ARG A 174 71.37 -11.11 28.97
C ARG A 174 72.34 -10.99 30.14
N SER A 175 73.04 -9.86 30.20
CA SER A 175 73.79 -9.40 31.37
C SER A 175 72.85 -8.56 32.26
N PRO A 176 72.97 -8.62 33.60
CA PRO A 176 72.19 -7.76 34.50
C PRO A 176 72.30 -6.25 34.19
N ASN A 177 73.35 -5.81 33.50
CA ASN A 177 73.53 -4.41 33.10
C ASN A 177 72.59 -3.96 31.96
N ASP A 178 71.94 -4.87 31.21
CA ASP A 178 70.94 -4.50 30.19
C ASP A 178 69.64 -3.96 30.82
N ALA A 179 69.36 -4.31 32.08
CA ALA A 179 68.18 -3.81 32.80
C ALA A 179 68.27 -2.32 33.11
N LEU A 180 69.49 -1.78 33.28
CA LEU A 180 69.72 -0.35 33.52
C LEU A 180 69.65 0.48 32.23
N ALA A 181 69.94 -0.12 31.07
CA ALA A 181 69.81 0.54 29.77
C ALA A 181 68.33 0.75 29.35
N ALA A 182 67.42 -0.08 29.85
CA ALA A 182 65.98 0.03 29.59
C ALA A 182 65.31 1.23 30.31
N ILE A 183 65.99 1.85 31.27
CA ILE A 183 65.47 3.03 32.00
C ILE A 183 65.67 4.32 31.19
N TYR A 184 66.56 4.31 30.19
CA TYR A 184 66.93 5.51 29.40
C TYR A 184 66.36 5.55 27.98
N THR A 185 65.47 4.63 27.60
CA THR A 185 64.84 4.72 26.29
C THR A 185 63.80 5.82 26.29
N LYS A 186 64.12 6.87 25.52
CA LYS A 186 63.25 7.87 24.84
C LYS A 186 61.75 7.65 25.05
N ALA A 187 61.08 8.77 25.36
CA ALA A 187 59.64 8.97 25.46
C ALA A 187 58.79 7.90 24.75
N PRO A 188 57.73 7.37 25.41
CA PRO A 188 56.83 6.38 24.82
C PRO A 188 56.50 6.76 23.38
N ALA A 189 56.62 5.79 22.46
CA ALA A 189 56.28 6.00 21.05
C ALA A 189 54.95 6.76 20.97
N ALA A 190 54.94 7.87 20.22
CA ALA A 190 53.75 8.67 20.03
C ALA A 190 52.60 7.71 19.66
N VAL A 191 51.52 7.77 20.45
CA VAL A 191 50.36 6.90 20.22
C VAL A 191 49.97 7.08 18.76
N PRO A 192 50.00 6.00 17.94
CA PRO A 192 49.72 6.14 16.51
C PRO A 192 48.33 6.74 16.35
N PHE A 193 48.13 7.51 15.28
CA PHE A 193 46.83 8.09 14.95
C PHE A 193 45.74 7.03 15.09
N GLN A 194 44.91 7.18 16.12
CA GLN A 194 43.75 6.32 16.27
C GLN A 194 42.74 6.81 15.26
N GLN A 195 42.58 6.07 14.18
CA GLN A 195 41.53 6.30 13.20
C GLN A 195 40.18 6.04 13.87
N ARG A 196 39.64 7.09 14.47
CA ARG A 196 38.39 7.07 15.23
C ARG A 196 37.16 7.26 14.35
N TRP A 197 37.36 7.68 13.10
CA TRP A 197 36.31 7.79 12.09
C TRP A 197 36.33 6.57 11.16
N SER A 198 35.15 5.97 10.96
CA SER A 198 34.89 4.97 9.93
C SER A 198 33.84 5.50 8.96
N VAL A 199 34.01 5.26 7.67
CA VAL A 199 33.02 5.59 6.63
C VAL A 199 32.57 4.28 6.00
N TRP A 200 31.26 4.16 5.75
CA TRP A 200 30.67 2.94 5.23
C TRP A 200 29.58 3.22 4.20
N ALA A 201 29.33 2.22 3.36
CA ALA A 201 28.23 2.19 2.41
C ALA A 201 27.66 0.77 2.36
N ALA A 202 26.33 0.65 2.30
CA ALA A 202 25.65 -0.63 2.26
C ALA A 202 24.39 -0.54 1.38
N GLY A 203 24.20 -1.54 0.50
CA GLY A 203 22.97 -1.71 -0.25
C GLY A 203 21.97 -2.53 0.53
N PHE A 204 20.68 -2.19 0.43
CA PHE A 204 19.59 -2.97 1.01
C PHE A 204 18.43 -3.06 0.03
N GLY A 205 17.61 -4.11 0.15
CA GLY A 205 16.51 -4.33 -0.75
C GLY A 205 15.71 -5.57 -0.38
N GLY A 206 14.51 -5.66 -0.92
CA GLY A 206 13.62 -6.78 -0.66
C GLY A 206 12.34 -6.70 -1.48
N SER A 207 11.64 -7.81 -1.55
CA SER A 207 10.29 -7.87 -2.09
C SER A 207 9.38 -8.60 -1.11
N GLN A 208 8.11 -8.23 -1.13
CA GLN A 208 7.08 -8.85 -0.34
C GLN A 208 5.87 -9.10 -1.22
N LYS A 209 5.26 -10.27 -1.03
CA LYS A 209 3.95 -10.59 -1.56
C LYS A 209 3.02 -10.90 -0.41
N THR A 210 1.85 -10.29 -0.43
CA THR A 210 0.78 -10.53 0.53
C THR A 210 -0.42 -11.03 -0.24
N ASP A 211 -0.86 -12.24 0.08
CA ASP A 211 -1.99 -12.85 -0.60
C ASP A 211 -3.31 -12.25 -0.11
N GLY A 212 -4.22 -12.02 -1.06
CA GLY A 212 -5.57 -11.59 -0.78
C GLY A 212 -6.46 -12.76 -0.37
N ASN A 213 -7.69 -12.43 0.01
CA ASN A 213 -8.72 -13.39 0.34
C ASN A 213 -9.91 -13.19 -0.60
N SER A 214 -10.17 -14.21 -1.43
CA SER A 214 -11.23 -14.17 -2.45
C SER A 214 -12.65 -14.11 -1.87
N ILE A 215 -12.87 -14.68 -0.68
CA ILE A 215 -14.17 -14.63 0.02
C ILE A 215 -14.44 -13.21 0.50
N ALA A 216 -13.45 -12.61 1.16
CA ALA A 216 -13.52 -11.21 1.59
C ALA A 216 -13.58 -10.27 0.39
N GLY A 217 -12.85 -10.57 -0.68
CA GLY A 217 -12.70 -9.74 -1.86
C GLY A 217 -11.46 -8.84 -1.86
N SER A 218 -10.45 -9.17 -1.06
CA SER A 218 -9.15 -8.49 -1.11
C SER A 218 -8.24 -9.09 -2.17
N ASN A 219 -7.34 -8.28 -2.71
CA ASN A 219 -6.47 -8.63 -3.82
C ASN A 219 -5.04 -8.91 -3.35
N ASN A 220 -4.31 -9.74 -4.10
CA ASN A 220 -2.90 -9.94 -3.81
C ASN A 220 -2.14 -8.63 -4.05
N THR A 221 -1.25 -8.31 -3.12
CA THR A 221 -0.39 -7.13 -3.14
C THR A 221 1.05 -7.57 -3.27
N SER A 222 1.82 -6.91 -4.14
CA SER A 222 3.25 -7.09 -4.25
C SER A 222 3.94 -5.74 -4.00
N SER A 223 5.02 -5.76 -3.23
CA SER A 223 5.89 -4.60 -3.06
C SER A 223 7.35 -4.99 -3.23
N SER A 224 8.16 -4.04 -3.67
CA SER A 224 9.60 -4.16 -3.74
C SER A 224 10.25 -2.85 -3.30
N LEU A 225 11.45 -2.96 -2.75
CA LEU A 225 12.28 -1.82 -2.40
C LEU A 225 13.74 -2.11 -2.73
N TYR A 226 14.48 -1.06 -3.05
CA TYR A 226 15.92 -1.08 -3.14
C TYR A 226 16.45 0.26 -2.65
N GLY A 227 17.61 0.24 -2.02
CA GLY A 227 18.22 1.44 -1.47
C GLY A 227 19.69 1.25 -1.18
N THR A 228 20.35 2.37 -0.95
CA THR A 228 21.73 2.41 -0.49
C THR A 228 21.78 3.37 0.69
N ALA A 229 22.47 2.94 1.74
CA ALA A 229 22.80 3.74 2.89
C ALA A 229 24.28 4.05 2.90
N VAL A 230 24.63 5.26 3.29
CA VAL A 230 26.01 5.69 3.55
C VAL A 230 26.07 6.35 4.91
N GLY A 231 27.17 6.18 5.63
CA GLY A 231 27.31 6.77 6.95
C GLY A 231 28.75 6.95 7.37
N ALA A 232 28.91 7.73 8.44
CA ALA A 232 30.18 7.95 9.10
C ALA A 232 30.01 7.84 10.61
N ASP A 233 30.85 7.02 11.23
CA ASP A 233 30.82 6.74 12.66
C ASP A 233 32.11 7.19 13.33
N TYR A 234 31.99 7.78 14.52
CA TYR A 234 33.07 8.14 15.41
C TYR A 234 33.10 7.22 16.65
N ARG A 235 34.25 6.60 16.91
CA ARG A 235 34.48 5.71 18.04
C ARG A 235 34.95 6.48 19.27
N ILE A 236 34.06 6.63 20.26
CA ILE A 236 34.33 7.30 21.54
C ILE A 236 35.13 6.37 22.47
N SER A 237 34.70 5.11 22.58
CA SER A 237 35.33 4.07 23.39
C SER A 237 35.34 2.74 22.61
N ARG A 238 35.87 1.65 23.19
CA ARG A 238 35.82 0.33 22.54
C ARG A 238 34.39 -0.12 22.23
N ASP A 239 33.44 0.28 23.06
CA ASP A 239 32.04 -0.19 23.01
C ASP A 239 31.05 0.93 22.67
N THR A 240 31.54 2.14 22.34
CA THR A 240 30.68 3.31 22.09
C THR A 240 31.05 3.97 20.76
N LEU A 241 30.11 3.93 19.83
CA LEU A 241 30.15 4.60 18.53
C LEU A 241 28.98 5.59 18.46
N VAL A 242 29.22 6.75 17.86
CA VAL A 242 28.19 7.72 17.49
C VAL A 242 28.40 8.08 16.03
N GLY A 243 27.33 8.21 15.25
CA GLY A 243 27.46 8.45 13.82
C GLY A 243 26.22 9.05 13.22
N PHE A 244 26.33 9.37 11.94
CA PHE A 244 25.21 9.80 11.11
C PHE A 244 25.20 8.93 9.86
N ALA A 245 23.99 8.71 9.35
CA ALA A 245 23.80 7.98 8.11
C ALA A 245 22.67 8.63 7.32
N LEU A 246 22.74 8.46 6.02
CA LEU A 246 21.73 8.88 5.06
C LEU A 246 21.44 7.67 4.16
N ALA A 247 20.19 7.42 3.87
CA ALA A 247 19.78 6.41 2.92
C ALA A 247 18.88 6.99 1.83
N GLY A 248 19.12 6.54 0.60
CA GLY A 248 18.31 6.88 -0.56
C GLY A 248 17.91 5.62 -1.30
N GLY A 249 16.70 5.59 -1.85
CA GLY A 249 16.21 4.43 -2.56
C GLY A 249 14.86 4.64 -3.23
N GLY A 250 14.33 3.57 -3.79
CA GLY A 250 13.01 3.54 -4.41
C GLY A 250 12.18 2.39 -3.86
N THR A 251 10.88 2.61 -3.79
CA THR A 251 9.87 1.58 -3.57
C THR A 251 8.91 1.49 -4.74
N ASN A 252 8.37 0.30 -4.96
CA ASN A 252 7.27 0.06 -5.89
C ASN A 252 6.27 -0.90 -5.25
N PHE A 253 4.98 -0.68 -5.50
CA PHE A 253 3.93 -1.59 -5.08
C PHE A 253 2.87 -1.75 -6.18
N SER A 254 2.20 -2.89 -6.17
CA SER A 254 1.05 -3.19 -7.02
C SER A 254 0.00 -4.00 -6.26
N VAL A 255 -1.26 -3.74 -6.58
CA VAL A 255 -2.43 -4.46 -6.08
C VAL A 255 -3.19 -4.97 -7.29
N VAL A 256 -3.42 -6.29 -7.34
CA VAL A 256 -4.18 -6.91 -8.43
C VAL A 256 -5.56 -6.24 -8.51
N ASN A 257 -6.02 -5.89 -9.72
CA ASN A 257 -7.27 -5.16 -9.95
C ASN A 257 -7.39 -3.81 -9.21
N GLY A 258 -6.29 -3.30 -8.65
CA GLY A 258 -6.22 -2.08 -7.85
C GLY A 258 -5.29 -1.01 -8.45
N GLY A 259 -4.24 -1.45 -9.17
CA GLY A 259 -3.24 -0.57 -9.77
C GLY A 259 -1.92 -0.67 -9.00
N GLY A 260 -1.14 0.40 -8.97
CA GLY A 260 0.15 0.41 -8.28
C GLY A 260 0.73 1.80 -8.19
N GLY A 261 1.91 1.89 -7.58
CA GLY A 261 2.63 3.14 -7.41
C GLY A 261 4.10 2.92 -7.13
N ARG A 262 4.87 3.98 -7.35
CA ARG A 262 6.29 4.06 -6.98
C ARG A 262 6.50 5.24 -6.05
N SER A 263 7.47 5.13 -5.15
CA SER A 263 7.93 6.25 -4.33
C SER A 263 9.44 6.28 -4.31
N ASP A 264 10.00 7.48 -4.28
CA ASP A 264 11.40 7.67 -3.93
C ASP A 264 11.48 7.97 -2.44
N LEU A 265 12.51 7.45 -1.76
CA LEU A 265 12.71 7.63 -0.33
C LEU A 265 14.09 8.20 -0.04
N PHE A 266 14.14 9.10 0.93
CA PHE A 266 15.36 9.66 1.50
C PHE A 266 15.16 9.83 3.00
N GLN A 267 16.11 9.37 3.81
CA GLN A 267 16.01 9.36 5.27
C GLN A 267 17.39 9.42 5.94
#